data_AF-A0A3D5BBA1-F1
#
_entry.id   AF-A0A3D5BBA1-F1
#
_cell.length_a   1.000
_cell.length_b   1.000
_cell.length_c   1.000
_cell.angle_alpha   90.00
_cell.angle_beta   90.00
_cell.angle_gamma   90.00
#
_symmetry.space_group_name_H-M   'P 1'
#
loop_
_entity.id
_entity.type
_entity.pdbx_description
1 polymer ?
#
loop_
_entity_poly.entity_id
_entity_poly.type
_entity_poly.pdbx_seq_one_letter_code
_entity_poly.pdbx_strand_id
1 'polypeptide(L)'
;MEYVAEGDYSAFARFVQSSKIHLVSGDDEYDFFVNAPEQWAEQLVSAVAPSRRAEKAIVKYQPQGVLDLLVSLWKPYPRTILWAFKEGSPEDALKVVNALRDKPSDEAEVALVKRGELELFKLWIEKFGELDEEAEKLLNEDPQLTALKSYYIDQMSCFC
;
A
#
# COMPACT_ATOMS: atom_id res chain seq x y z
N MET A 1 19.63 -7.72 21.05
CA MET A 1 19.88 -8.41 19.77
C MET A 1 21.13 -7.79 19.19
N GLU A 2 22.13 -8.60 18.82
CA GLU A 2 23.31 -8.08 18.11
C GLU A 2 22.81 -7.46 16.80
N TYR A 3 23.03 -6.15 16.66
CA TYR A 3 22.76 -5.42 15.45
C TYR A 3 23.47 -6.13 14.31
N VAL A 4 22.67 -6.64 13.37
CA VAL A 4 23.18 -7.16 12.11
C VAL A 4 23.97 -6.02 11.48
N ALA A 5 25.29 -6.18 11.38
CA ALA A 5 26.15 -5.18 10.74
C ALA A 5 25.57 -4.86 9.36
N GLU A 6 25.50 -3.57 9.01
CA GLU A 6 24.95 -3.08 7.74
C GLU A 6 25.39 -4.00 6.58
N GLY A 7 24.42 -4.71 6.00
CA GLY A 7 24.62 -5.53 4.80
C GLY A 7 24.69 -7.06 5.00
N ASP A 8 24.96 -7.61 6.19
CA ASP A 8 24.99 -9.08 6.40
C ASP A 8 23.70 -9.62 7.04
N TYR A 9 22.61 -9.59 6.28
CA TYR A 9 21.30 -10.11 6.73
C TYR A 9 21.22 -11.64 6.75
N SER A 10 22.31 -12.37 6.54
CA SER A 10 22.34 -13.84 6.52
C SER A 10 21.94 -14.47 7.86
N ALA A 11 22.24 -13.80 8.97
CA ALA A 11 21.80 -14.21 10.30
C ALA A 11 20.28 -14.00 10.47
N PHE A 12 19.76 -12.88 9.98
CA PHE A 12 18.34 -12.57 10.00
C PHE A 12 17.54 -13.54 9.11
N ALA A 13 18.01 -13.85 7.90
CA ALA A 13 17.35 -14.82 7.03
C ALA A 13 17.32 -16.24 7.61
N ARG A 14 18.41 -16.69 8.24
CA ARG A 14 18.42 -17.95 9.00
C ARG A 14 17.45 -17.93 10.18
N PHE A 15 17.30 -16.77 10.83
CA PHE A 15 16.33 -16.60 11.91
C PHE A 15 14.89 -16.65 11.39
N VAL A 16 14.61 -16.01 10.27
CA VAL A 16 13.32 -15.99 9.57
C VAL A 16 12.90 -17.39 9.12
N GLN A 17 13.85 -18.18 8.59
CA GLN A 17 13.60 -19.57 8.20
C GLN A 17 13.48 -20.52 9.40
N SER A 18 13.73 -20.06 10.63
CA SER A 18 13.60 -20.87 11.83
C SER A 18 12.20 -20.78 12.45
N SER A 19 11.87 -21.71 13.33
CA SER A 19 10.62 -21.65 14.11
C SER A 19 10.53 -20.46 15.07
N LYS A 20 11.59 -19.64 15.20
CA LYS A 20 11.70 -18.52 16.15
C LYS A 20 11.23 -17.17 15.59
N ILE A 21 10.74 -17.13 14.36
CA ILE A 21 10.33 -15.86 13.72
C ILE A 21 9.25 -15.09 14.50
N HIS A 22 8.37 -15.79 15.21
CA HIS A 22 7.34 -15.18 16.07
C HIS A 22 7.91 -14.39 17.28
N LEU A 23 9.24 -14.42 17.49
CA LEU A 23 9.92 -13.66 18.53
C LEU A 23 10.43 -12.29 18.04
N VAL A 24 10.36 -12.00 16.74
CA VAL A 24 10.72 -10.67 16.23
C VAL A 24 9.64 -9.68 16.65
N SER A 25 10.04 -8.56 17.26
CA SER A 25 9.09 -7.52 17.59
C SER A 25 8.68 -6.74 16.34
N GLY A 26 7.49 -6.15 16.33
CA GLY A 26 7.06 -5.30 15.22
C GLY A 26 7.93 -4.04 15.02
N ASP A 27 8.70 -3.63 16.03
CA ASP A 27 9.66 -2.53 15.92
C ASP A 27 10.95 -2.98 15.21
N ASP A 28 11.45 -4.19 15.52
CA ASP A 28 12.59 -4.76 14.81
C ASP A 28 12.26 -5.05 13.34
N GLU A 29 11.04 -5.53 13.04
CA GLU A 29 10.60 -5.69 11.64
C GLU A 29 10.52 -4.35 10.90
N TYR A 30 10.00 -3.31 11.57
CA TYR A 30 9.94 -1.97 10.98
C TYR A 30 11.34 -1.48 10.62
N ASP A 31 12.28 -1.53 11.57
CA ASP A 31 13.65 -1.08 11.38
C ASP A 31 14.38 -1.91 10.31
N PHE A 32 14.07 -3.20 10.21
CA PHE A 32 14.56 -4.04 9.13
C PHE A 32 14.08 -3.51 7.77
N PHE A 33 12.79 -3.30 7.55
CA PHE A 33 12.28 -2.82 6.25
C PHE A 33 12.65 -1.37 5.93
N VAL A 34 13.12 -0.58 6.89
CA VAL A 34 13.70 0.75 6.60
C VAL A 34 15.06 0.62 5.89
N ASN A 35 15.86 -0.38 6.26
CA ASN A 35 17.27 -0.46 5.88
C ASN A 35 17.62 -1.65 4.99
N ALA A 36 16.73 -2.65 4.90
CA ALA A 36 16.99 -3.88 4.17
C ALA A 36 17.05 -3.62 2.66
N PRO A 37 18.05 -4.20 1.96
CA PRO A 37 18.04 -4.30 0.51
C PRO A 37 16.82 -5.12 0.02
N GLU A 38 16.35 -4.81 -1.19
CA GLU A 38 15.14 -5.40 -1.80
C GLU A 38 15.11 -6.93 -1.70
N GLN A 39 16.18 -7.63 -2.11
CA GLN A 39 16.26 -9.09 -2.07
C GLN A 39 16.01 -9.69 -0.67
N TRP A 40 16.37 -8.97 0.40
CA TRP A 40 16.18 -9.43 1.78
C TRP A 40 14.78 -9.09 2.28
N ALA A 41 14.24 -7.94 1.89
CA ALA A 41 12.86 -7.59 2.14
C ALA A 41 11.90 -8.60 1.48
N GLU A 42 12.15 -8.97 0.23
CA GLU A 42 11.38 -9.99 -0.51
C GLU A 42 11.44 -11.36 0.18
N GLN A 43 12.62 -11.78 0.65
CA GLN A 43 12.76 -13.04 1.37
C GLN A 43 11.95 -13.07 2.67
N LEU A 44 11.97 -11.97 3.43
CA LEU A 44 11.17 -11.88 4.67
C LEU A 44 9.67 -11.94 4.35
N VAL A 45 9.20 -11.14 3.39
CA VAL A 45 7.80 -11.15 2.93
C VAL A 45 7.41 -12.54 2.43
N SER A 46 8.29 -13.26 1.74
CA SER A 46 7.99 -14.62 1.25
C SER A 46 7.84 -15.64 2.37
N ALA A 47 8.49 -15.42 3.51
CA ALA A 47 8.52 -16.37 4.62
C ALA A 47 7.40 -16.12 5.65
N VAL A 48 7.01 -14.87 5.87
CA VAL A 48 6.03 -14.50 6.89
C VAL A 48 5.21 -13.28 6.49
N ALA A 49 3.95 -13.27 6.93
CA ALA A 49 3.11 -12.08 6.88
C ALA A 49 3.72 -10.99 7.79
N PRO A 50 4.16 -9.83 7.25
CA PRO A 50 4.72 -8.77 8.07
C PRO A 50 3.71 -8.19 9.06
N SER A 51 4.20 -7.65 10.17
CA SER A 51 3.34 -6.92 11.10
C SER A 51 2.77 -5.65 10.47
N ARG A 52 1.68 -5.13 11.05
CA ARG A 52 1.05 -3.87 10.62
C ARG A 52 2.01 -2.69 10.57
N ARG A 53 2.99 -2.65 11.47
CA ARG A 53 3.98 -1.57 11.52
C ARG A 53 4.98 -1.75 10.36
N ALA A 54 5.45 -2.98 10.16
CA ALA A 54 6.32 -3.36 9.07
C ALA A 54 5.72 -3.09 7.69
N GLU A 55 4.43 -3.34 7.47
CA GLU A 55 3.78 -2.99 6.19
C GLU A 55 3.90 -1.50 5.85
N LYS A 56 3.79 -0.61 6.85
CA LYS A 56 4.00 0.82 6.62
C LYS A 56 5.44 1.14 6.22
N ALA A 57 6.42 0.43 6.77
CA ALA A 57 7.81 0.57 6.36
C ALA A 57 8.02 0.07 4.92
N ILE A 58 7.39 -1.04 4.53
CA ILE A 58 7.42 -1.55 3.16
C ILE A 58 6.89 -0.48 2.19
N VAL A 59 5.71 0.09 2.46
CA VAL A 59 5.14 1.15 1.61
C VAL A 59 6.10 2.33 1.44
N LYS A 60 6.66 2.83 2.56
CA LYS A 60 7.51 4.02 2.56
C LYS A 60 8.88 3.80 1.91
N TYR A 61 9.59 2.78 2.36
CA TYR A 61 11.03 2.67 2.16
C TYR A 61 11.42 1.63 1.12
N GLN A 62 10.56 0.64 0.87
CA GLN A 62 10.88 -0.44 -0.05
C GLN A 62 10.43 -0.13 -1.49
N PRO A 63 11.08 -0.77 -2.49
CA PRO A 63 10.66 -0.70 -3.89
C PRO A 63 9.25 -1.27 -4.11
N GLN A 64 8.62 -0.88 -5.23
CA GLN A 64 7.28 -1.34 -5.62
C GLN A 64 7.17 -2.87 -5.67
N GLY A 65 8.21 -3.57 -6.15
CA GLY A 65 8.22 -5.03 -6.25
C GLY A 65 7.98 -5.75 -4.91
N VAL A 66 8.54 -5.22 -3.82
CA VAL A 66 8.32 -5.77 -2.47
C VAL A 66 6.87 -5.60 -2.02
N LEU A 67 6.29 -4.43 -2.30
CA LEU A 67 4.89 -4.17 -1.99
C LEU A 67 3.95 -5.05 -2.83
N ASP A 68 4.22 -5.20 -4.13
CA ASP A 68 3.46 -6.08 -5.02
C ASP A 68 3.50 -7.53 -4.55
N LEU A 69 4.67 -7.99 -4.08
CA LEU A 69 4.84 -9.30 -3.48
C LEU A 69 4.00 -9.44 -2.20
N LEU A 70 4.05 -8.46 -1.29
CA LEU A 70 3.22 -8.43 -0.08
C LEU A 70 1.73 -8.58 -0.41
N VAL A 71 1.23 -7.80 -1.38
CA VAL A 71 -0.18 -7.88 -1.80
C VAL A 71 -0.52 -9.25 -2.38
N SER A 72 0.39 -9.83 -3.17
CA SER A 72 0.17 -11.13 -3.80
C SER A 72 0.08 -12.30 -2.82
N LEU A 73 0.85 -12.26 -1.73
CA LEU A 73 0.96 -13.36 -0.78
C LEU A 73 0.00 -13.22 0.40
N TRP A 74 -0.14 -12.00 0.95
CA TRP A 74 -0.75 -11.82 2.27
C TRP A 74 -1.98 -10.94 2.26
N LYS A 75 -2.13 -10.10 1.23
CA LYS A 75 -3.03 -8.94 1.20
C LYS A 75 -2.75 -7.95 2.35
N PRO A 76 -2.46 -6.67 2.07
CA PRO A 76 -2.10 -5.72 3.11
C PRO A 76 -3.27 -5.47 4.06
N TYR A 77 -2.98 -5.16 5.32
CA TYR A 77 -4.04 -4.86 6.28
C TYR A 77 -4.86 -3.65 5.82
N PRO A 78 -6.20 -3.66 5.96
CA PRO A 78 -7.06 -2.52 5.62
C PRO A 78 -6.63 -1.21 6.30
N ARG A 79 -6.12 -1.30 7.53
CA ARG A 79 -5.60 -0.13 8.26
C ARG A 79 -4.35 0.48 7.62
N THR A 80 -3.52 -0.31 6.94
CA THR A 80 -2.33 0.18 6.22
C THR A 80 -2.77 0.94 4.97
N ILE A 81 -3.75 0.41 4.23
CA ILE A 81 -4.35 1.07 3.07
C ILE A 81 -4.99 2.40 3.49
N LEU A 82 -5.84 2.38 4.52
CA LEU A 82 -6.48 3.59 5.05
C LEU A 82 -5.48 4.62 5.54
N TRP A 83 -4.40 4.17 6.19
CA TRP A 83 -3.32 5.04 6.60
C TRP A 83 -2.66 5.72 5.39
N ALA A 84 -2.35 4.98 4.33
CA ALA A 84 -1.73 5.56 3.13
C ALA A 84 -2.60 6.66 2.51
N PHE A 85 -3.92 6.46 2.45
CA PHE A 85 -4.83 7.44 1.86
C PHE A 85 -5.11 8.64 2.79
N LYS A 86 -5.20 8.44 4.10
CA LYS A 86 -5.53 9.52 5.06
C LYS A 86 -4.33 10.32 5.54
N GLU A 87 -3.19 9.67 5.72
CA GLU A 87 -2.02 10.22 6.43
C GLU A 87 -0.71 10.05 5.65
N GLY A 88 -0.66 9.14 4.67
CA GLY A 88 0.51 8.91 3.83
C GLY A 88 0.80 10.09 2.89
N SER A 89 2.02 10.12 2.36
CA SER A 89 2.38 11.02 1.27
C SER A 89 1.65 10.64 -0.02
N PRO A 90 1.56 11.55 -1.02
CA PRO A 90 0.98 11.22 -2.32
C PRO A 90 1.65 9.99 -2.98
N GLU A 91 2.97 9.88 -2.82
CA GLU A 91 3.76 8.75 -3.31
C GLU A 91 3.40 7.44 -2.60
N ASP A 92 3.20 7.47 -1.28
CA ASP A 92 2.77 6.29 -0.52
C ASP A 92 1.40 5.80 -1.00
N ALA A 93 0.45 6.72 -1.17
CA ALA A 93 -0.88 6.40 -1.68
C ALA A 93 -0.80 5.82 -3.10
N LEU A 94 0.02 6.40 -3.98
CA LEU A 94 0.20 5.93 -5.36
C LEU A 94 0.79 4.52 -5.38
N LYS A 95 1.83 4.25 -4.57
CA LYS A 95 2.41 2.91 -4.42
C LYS A 95 1.36 1.88 -4.01
N VAL A 96 0.52 2.22 -3.02
CA VAL A 96 -0.55 1.34 -2.55
C VAL A 96 -1.55 1.06 -3.65
N VAL A 97 -2.07 2.08 -4.35
CA VAL A 97 -3.03 1.86 -5.45
C VAL A 97 -2.39 1.01 -6.56
N ASN A 98 -1.13 1.26 -6.92
CA ASN A 98 -0.40 0.47 -7.92
C ASN A 98 -0.25 -1.01 -7.52
N ALA A 99 -0.09 -1.30 -6.23
CA ALA A 99 0.09 -2.67 -5.75
C ALA A 99 -1.20 -3.48 -5.61
N LEU A 100 -2.33 -2.82 -5.27
CA LEU A 100 -3.61 -3.49 -5.05
C LEU A 100 -4.03 -4.31 -6.27
N ARG A 101 -4.54 -5.53 -6.08
CA ARG A 101 -5.03 -6.37 -7.20
C ARG A 101 -6.54 -6.40 -7.28
N ASP A 102 -7.16 -6.42 -6.11
CA ASP A 102 -8.60 -6.37 -5.94
C ASP A 102 -8.98 -4.99 -5.37
N LYS A 103 -10.20 -4.56 -5.67
CA LYS A 103 -10.81 -3.38 -5.06
C LYS A 103 -10.85 -3.60 -3.53
N PRO A 104 -10.32 -2.67 -2.71
CA PRO A 104 -10.32 -2.80 -1.25
C PRO A 104 -11.70 -2.41 -0.69
N SER A 105 -11.76 -1.97 0.57
CA SER A 105 -13.02 -1.58 1.24
C SER A 105 -13.55 -0.21 0.80
N ASP A 106 -14.86 -0.02 0.87
CA ASP A 106 -15.57 1.24 0.63
C ASP A 106 -15.01 2.42 1.45
N GLU A 107 -14.57 2.16 2.69
CA GLU A 107 -13.90 3.15 3.55
C GLU A 107 -12.62 3.72 2.92
N ALA A 108 -11.93 2.92 2.10
CA ALA A 108 -10.71 3.31 1.40
C ALA A 108 -11.03 4.18 0.18
N GLU A 109 -12.16 3.95 -0.49
CA GLU A 109 -12.67 4.83 -1.55
C GLU A 109 -13.06 6.19 -1.00
N VAL A 110 -13.81 6.22 0.09
CA VAL A 110 -14.15 7.48 0.77
C VAL A 110 -12.90 8.23 1.20
N ALA A 111 -11.86 7.52 1.67
CA ALA A 111 -10.59 8.13 2.03
C ALA A 111 -9.84 8.68 0.80
N LEU A 112 -9.79 7.93 -0.30
CA LEU A 112 -9.23 8.38 -1.57
C LEU A 112 -9.99 9.59 -2.11
N VAL A 113 -11.33 9.59 -2.01
CA VAL A 113 -12.17 10.70 -2.45
C VAL A 113 -11.83 11.98 -1.71
N LYS A 114 -11.82 11.90 -0.37
CA LYS A 114 -11.52 13.02 0.51
C LYS A 114 -10.10 13.56 0.35
N ARG A 115 -9.17 12.73 -0.14
CA ARG A 115 -7.79 13.14 -0.41
C ARG A 115 -7.70 14.14 -1.57
N GLY A 116 -8.59 14.04 -2.57
CA GLY A 116 -8.73 15.06 -3.61
C GLY A 116 -7.63 15.07 -4.68
N GLU A 117 -6.85 13.99 -4.82
CA GLU A 117 -5.71 13.93 -5.74
C GLU A 117 -6.06 13.29 -7.09
N LEU A 118 -6.10 14.08 -8.16
CA LEU A 118 -6.54 13.67 -9.51
C LEU A 118 -5.85 12.41 -10.05
N GLU A 119 -4.54 12.32 -9.91
CA GLU A 119 -3.78 11.18 -10.45
C GLU A 119 -4.11 9.87 -9.71
N LEU A 120 -4.36 9.92 -8.40
CA LEU A 120 -4.82 8.75 -7.65
C LEU A 120 -6.21 8.29 -8.07
N PHE A 121 -7.12 9.25 -8.28
CA PHE A 121 -8.46 8.93 -8.77
C PHE A 121 -8.44 8.29 -10.15
N LYS A 122 -7.69 8.87 -11.09
CA LYS A 122 -7.54 8.30 -12.44
C LYS A 122 -7.08 6.86 -12.36
N LEU A 123 -5.99 6.62 -11.63
CA LEU A 123 -5.42 5.29 -11.47
C LEU A 123 -6.41 4.32 -10.81
N TRP A 124 -7.17 4.76 -9.80
CA TRP A 124 -8.18 3.95 -9.16
C TRP A 124 -9.25 3.47 -10.15
N ILE A 125 -9.78 4.41 -10.93
CA ILE A 125 -10.81 4.14 -11.93
C ILE A 125 -10.28 3.23 -13.04
N GLU A 126 -9.08 3.51 -13.57
CA GLU A 126 -8.47 2.65 -14.61
C GLU A 126 -8.35 1.20 -14.14
N LYS A 127 -8.18 1.01 -12.83
CA LYS A 127 -7.95 -0.30 -12.22
C LYS A 127 -9.21 -1.02 -11.80
N PHE A 128 -10.20 -0.30 -11.27
CA PHE A 128 -11.39 -0.90 -10.64
C PHE A 128 -12.71 -0.49 -11.30
N GLY A 129 -12.69 0.44 -12.24
CA GLY A 129 -13.82 0.84 -13.08
C GLY A 129 -14.84 1.77 -12.39
N GLU A 130 -15.08 1.61 -11.10
CA GLU A 130 -16.17 2.30 -10.41
C GLU A 130 -15.87 2.67 -8.94
N LEU A 131 -16.65 3.61 -8.43
CA LEU A 131 -16.71 3.98 -7.02
C LEU A 131 -18.00 3.46 -6.39
N ASP A 132 -17.96 3.20 -5.10
CA ASP A 132 -19.14 2.89 -4.31
C ASP A 132 -20.06 4.12 -4.15
N GLU A 133 -21.35 3.90 -3.87
CA GLU A 133 -22.38 4.94 -3.77
C GLU A 133 -22.00 6.07 -2.80
N GLU A 134 -21.39 5.75 -1.66
CA GLU A 134 -20.98 6.75 -0.67
C GLU A 134 -19.85 7.65 -1.21
N ALA A 135 -18.87 7.05 -1.88
CA ALA A 135 -17.76 7.75 -2.51
C ALA A 135 -18.24 8.63 -3.68
N GLU A 136 -19.17 8.12 -4.50
CA GLU A 136 -19.76 8.89 -5.60
C GLU A 136 -20.59 10.08 -5.11
N LYS A 137 -21.35 9.91 -4.03
CA LYS A 137 -22.14 10.99 -3.44
C LYS A 137 -21.25 12.15 -3.02
N LEU A 138 -20.12 11.85 -2.37
CA LEU A 138 -19.14 12.86 -1.96
C LEU A 138 -18.57 13.66 -3.14
N LEU A 139 -18.30 13.01 -4.29
CA LEU A 139 -17.85 13.71 -5.49
C LEU A 139 -18.86 14.74 -5.99
N ASN A 140 -20.16 14.44 -5.89
CA ASN A 140 -21.23 15.34 -6.36
C ASN A 140 -21.47 16.54 -5.43
N GLU A 141 -21.04 16.44 -4.16
CA GLU A 141 -21.28 17.47 -3.16
C GLU A 141 -20.17 18.54 -3.12
N ASP A 142 -18.96 18.22 -3.60
CA ASP A 142 -17.83 19.14 -3.64
C ASP A 142 -17.55 19.63 -5.08
N PRO A 143 -17.64 20.95 -5.38
CA PRO A 143 -17.41 21.49 -6.71
C PRO A 143 -16.02 21.16 -7.31
N GLN A 144 -14.98 21.05 -6.47
CA GLN A 144 -13.63 20.70 -6.93
C GLN A 144 -13.56 19.21 -7.31
N LEU A 145 -14.23 18.35 -6.53
CA LEU A 145 -14.36 16.92 -6.81
C LEU A 145 -15.35 16.61 -7.95
N THR A 146 -16.31 17.51 -8.19
CA THR A 146 -17.21 17.42 -9.34
C THR A 146 -16.46 17.69 -10.64
N ALA A 147 -15.50 18.63 -10.65
CA ALA A 147 -14.63 18.84 -11.83
C ALA A 147 -13.78 17.59 -12.14
N LEU A 148 -13.32 16.89 -11.09
CA LEU A 148 -12.68 15.58 -11.17
C LEU A 148 -13.60 14.52 -11.80
N LYS A 149 -14.87 14.48 -11.38
CA LYS A 149 -15.90 13.58 -11.94
C LYS A 149 -16.23 13.89 -13.41
N SER A 150 -16.33 15.16 -13.80
CA SER A 150 -16.59 15.54 -15.19
C SER A 150 -15.44 15.11 -16.11
N TYR A 151 -14.19 15.28 -15.67
CA TYR A 151 -13.03 14.76 -16.39
C TYR A 151 -13.07 13.22 -16.53
N TYR A 152 -13.49 12.52 -15.47
CA TYR A 152 -13.68 11.06 -15.46
C TYR A 152 -14.74 10.61 -16.48
N ILE A 153 -15.92 11.24 -16.50
CA ILE A 153 -17.02 10.90 -17.41
C ILE A 153 -16.59 11.16 -18.87
N ASP A 154 -15.96 12.31 -19.13
CA ASP A 154 -15.54 12.69 -20.48
C ASP A 154 -14.55 11.68 -21.09
N GLN A 155 -13.65 11.10 -20.30
CA GLN A 155 -12.71 10.09 -20.79
C GLN A 155 -13.36 8.73 -21.07
N MET A 156 -14.30 8.26 -20.24
CA MET A 156 -15.00 7.00 -20.54
C MET A 156 -15.87 7.12 -21.80
N SER A 157 -16.43 8.30 -22.08
CA SER A 157 -17.19 8.54 -23.32
C SER A 157 -16.34 8.64 -24.59
N CYS A 158 -15.02 8.80 -24.49
CA CYS A 158 -14.11 8.80 -25.65
C CYS A 158 -13.65 7.40 -26.10
N PHE A 159 -14.06 6.33 -25.39
CA PHE A 159 -13.77 4.93 -25.76
C PHE A 159 -14.98 4.18 -26.34
N CYS A 160 -16.08 4.87 -26.63
CA CYS A 160 -17.27 4.34 -27.32
C CYS A 160 -17.33 4.76 -28.79
#